data_AF-A0A2E1CP60-F1
#
_entry.id   AF-A0A2E1CP60-F1
#
_cell.length_a   1.000
_cell.length_b   1.000
_cell.length_c   1.000
_cell.angle_alpha   90.00
_cell.angle_beta   90.00
_cell.angle_gamma   90.00
#
_symmetry.space_group_name_H-M   'P 1'
#
loop_
_entity.id
_entity.type
_entity.pdbx_description
1 polymer ?
#
loop_
_entity_poly.entity_id
_entity_poly.type
_entity_poly.pdbx_seq_one_letter_code
_entity_poly.pdbx_strand_id
1 'polypeptide(L)'
;DLAAAGAGVNTRGTFGSLGAQMYSQDFEREADYVGMYILANSGIEREGVANFWRRMSVENPRSISYASTHPSSSERWVNIEAVNKEIDKKILESEPLLPERIQIED
;
A
#
# COMPACT_ATOMS: atom_id res chain seq x y z
N ASP A 1 -10.57 -14.32 -16.32
CA ASP A 1 -11.83 -14.95 -16.75
C ASP A 1 -11.78 -15.88 -17.96
N LEU A 2 -11.00 -15.62 -19.01
CA LEU A 2 -10.97 -16.55 -20.17
C LEU A 2 -10.04 -17.77 -19.98
N ALA A 3 -8.93 -17.63 -19.25
CA ALA A 3 -7.95 -18.71 -19.09
C ALA A 3 -8.39 -19.83 -18.12
N ALA A 4 -9.18 -19.52 -17.09
CA ALA A 4 -9.63 -20.50 -16.09
C ALA A 4 -10.86 -21.31 -16.54
N ALA A 5 -11.69 -20.73 -17.43
CA ALA A 5 -12.88 -21.40 -17.96
C ALA A 5 -12.55 -22.61 -18.85
N GLY A 6 -11.34 -22.67 -19.42
CA GLY A 6 -10.88 -23.81 -20.23
C GLY A 6 -10.58 -25.08 -19.43
N ALA A 7 -10.37 -24.98 -18.12
CA ALA A 7 -10.01 -26.11 -17.25
C ALA A 7 -11.22 -26.79 -16.57
N GLY A 8 -12.46 -26.37 -16.88
CA GLY A 8 -13.68 -26.98 -16.34
C GLY A 8 -13.94 -26.73 -14.85
N VAL A 9 -13.12 -25.91 -14.19
CA VAL A 9 -13.30 -25.51 -12.79
C VAL A 9 -14.22 -24.29 -12.77
N ASN A 10 -15.44 -24.46 -12.26
CA ASN A 10 -16.41 -23.38 -12.14
C ASN A 10 -16.01 -22.47 -10.96
N THR A 11 -15.09 -21.53 -11.20
CA THR A 11 -14.50 -20.68 -10.15
C THR A 11 -15.44 -19.59 -9.63
N ARG A 12 -16.66 -19.44 -10.19
CA ARG A 12 -17.77 -18.54 -9.75
C ARG A 12 -17.33 -17.21 -9.11
N GLY A 13 -16.32 -16.55 -9.67
CA GLY A 13 -15.80 -15.29 -9.12
C GLY A 13 -15.02 -15.43 -7.80
N THR A 14 -15.01 -16.58 -7.13
CA THR A 14 -14.31 -16.83 -5.86
C THR A 14 -12.81 -16.64 -5.98
N PHE A 15 -12.20 -17.06 -7.10
CA PHE A 15 -10.77 -16.83 -7.34
C PHE A 15 -10.45 -15.35 -7.61
N GLY A 16 -11.35 -14.63 -8.29
CA GLY A 16 -11.20 -13.19 -8.50
C GLY A 16 -11.40 -12.39 -7.22
N SER A 17 -12.36 -12.77 -6.37
CA SER A 17 -12.60 -12.15 -5.07
C SER A 17 -11.50 -12.48 -4.05
N LEU A 18 -10.96 -13.70 -4.06
CA LEU A 18 -9.77 -14.05 -3.28
C LEU A 18 -8.56 -13.24 -3.74
N GLY A 19 -8.30 -13.16 -5.06
CA GLY A 19 -7.21 -12.34 -5.59
C GLY A 19 -7.35 -10.85 -5.26
N ALA A 20 -8.57 -10.31 -5.34
CA ALA A 20 -8.86 -8.93 -4.96
C ALA A 20 -8.73 -8.70 -3.44
N GLN A 21 -9.08 -9.68 -2.59
CA GLN A 21 -8.85 -9.63 -1.15
C GLN A 21 -7.40 -9.97 -0.73
N MET A 22 -6.56 -10.44 -1.65
CA MET A 22 -5.19 -10.92 -1.38
C MET A 22 -4.11 -10.12 -2.12
N TYR A 23 -4.26 -8.81 -2.33
CA TYR A 23 -3.01 -8.03 -2.33
C TYR A 23 -2.37 -8.29 -0.97
N SER A 24 -1.25 -9.02 -0.95
CA SER A 24 -0.64 -9.46 0.30
C SER A 24 -0.32 -8.22 1.14
N GLN A 25 -0.34 -8.36 2.46
CA GLN A 25 0.08 -7.28 3.36
C GLN A 25 1.47 -6.74 3.00
N ASP A 26 2.33 -7.58 2.40
CA ASP A 26 3.62 -7.17 1.85
C ASP A 26 3.47 -6.21 0.66
N PHE A 27 2.58 -6.48 -0.30
CA PHE A 27 2.33 -5.56 -1.41
C PHE A 27 1.72 -4.24 -0.94
N GLU A 28 0.84 -4.27 0.05
CA GLU A 28 0.30 -3.05 0.67
C GLU A 28 1.42 -2.22 1.32
N ARG A 29 2.33 -2.87 2.03
CA ARG A 29 3.50 -2.22 2.63
C ARG A 29 4.42 -1.60 1.59
N GLU A 30 4.73 -2.34 0.53
CA GLU A 30 5.58 -1.83 -0.56
C GLU A 30 4.92 -0.67 -1.30
N ALA A 31 3.62 -0.75 -1.58
CA ALA A 31 2.87 0.30 -2.24
C ALA A 31 2.87 1.59 -1.41
N ASP A 32 2.65 1.50 -0.10
CA ASP A 32 2.75 2.65 0.80
C ASP A 32 4.17 3.20 0.83
N TYR A 33 5.19 2.33 0.93
CA TYR A 33 6.59 2.74 0.96
C TYR A 33 6.97 3.55 -0.28
N VAL A 34 6.75 2.99 -1.46
CA VAL A 34 7.09 3.64 -2.74
C VAL A 34 6.20 4.87 -2.98
N GLY A 35 4.91 4.79 -2.63
CA GLY A 35 3.97 5.90 -2.77
C GLY A 35 4.41 7.15 -2.00
N MET A 36 4.89 6.99 -0.77
CA MET A 36 5.40 8.12 0.03
C MET A 36 6.62 8.80 -0.61
N TYR A 37 7.52 8.03 -1.21
CA TYR A 37 8.65 8.59 -1.97
C TYR A 37 8.22 9.33 -3.22
N ILE A 38 7.18 8.85 -3.92
CA ILE A 38 6.61 9.56 -5.08
C ILE A 38 6.02 10.91 -4.65
N LEU A 39 5.29 10.96 -3.53
CA LEU A 39 4.75 12.21 -2.99
C LEU A 39 5.85 13.19 -2.65
N ALA A 40 6.89 12.73 -1.94
CA ALA A 40 8.03 13.56 -1.55
C ALA A 40 8.77 14.15 -2.76
N ASN A 41 9.09 13.31 -3.76
CA ASN A 41 9.73 13.77 -4.99
C ASN A 41 8.86 14.73 -5.82
N SER A 42 7.53 14.65 -5.66
CA SER A 42 6.58 15.55 -6.34
C SER A 42 6.35 16.85 -5.57
N GLY A 43 6.95 17.03 -4.39
CA GLY A 43 6.72 18.18 -3.51
C GLY A 43 5.32 18.23 -2.90
N ILE A 44 4.63 17.09 -2.82
CA ILE A 44 3.30 16.98 -2.21
C ILE A 44 3.46 16.70 -0.71
N GLU A 45 2.63 17.33 0.11
CA GLU A 45 2.58 17.14 1.57
C GLU A 45 2.27 15.67 1.93
N ARG A 46 3.02 15.12 2.88
CA ARG A 46 3.12 13.68 3.19
C ARG A 46 2.63 13.38 4.62
N GLU A 47 2.72 14.36 5.49
CA GLU A 47 2.49 14.31 6.93
C GLU A 47 1.03 13.93 7.25
N GLY A 48 0.10 14.24 6.34
CA GLY A 48 -1.32 13.89 6.45
C GLY A 48 -1.70 12.48 6.02
N VAL A 49 -0.82 11.73 5.34
CA VAL A 49 -1.19 10.46 4.65
C VAL A 49 -1.65 9.38 5.63
N ALA A 50 -0.95 9.21 6.75
CA ALA A 50 -1.33 8.22 7.76
C ALA A 50 -2.73 8.53 8.34
N ASN A 51 -3.01 9.81 8.56
CA ASN A 51 -4.32 10.27 9.03
C ASN A 51 -5.41 10.13 7.97
N PHE A 52 -5.09 10.33 6.70
CA PHE A 52 -6.01 10.09 5.58
C PHE A 52 -6.50 8.64 5.58
N TRP A 53 -5.58 7.66 5.66
CA TRP A 53 -5.93 6.24 5.74
C TRP A 53 -6.74 5.88 6.99
N ARG A 54 -6.38 6.46 8.15
CA ARG A 54 -7.14 6.29 9.39
C ARG A 54 -8.57 6.83 9.28
N ARG A 55 -8.79 7.95 8.59
CA ARG A 55 -10.13 8.50 8.39
C ARG A 55 -10.93 7.68 7.38
N MET A 56 -10.28 7.20 6.32
CA MET A 56 -10.92 6.33 5.34
C MET A 56 -11.48 5.04 5.98
N SER A 57 -10.76 4.49 6.96
CA SER A 57 -11.20 3.29 7.68
C SER A 57 -12.45 3.49 8.55
N VAL A 58 -12.66 4.71 9.05
CA VAL A 58 -13.74 5.04 10.00
C VAL A 58 -14.98 5.60 9.28
N GLU A 59 -14.80 6.53 8.35
CA GLU A 59 -15.88 7.36 7.80
C GLU A 59 -16.70 6.67 6.71
N ASN A 60 -16.12 5.65 6.05
CA ASN A 60 -16.75 5.09 4.87
C ASN A 60 -16.80 3.55 4.89
N PRO A 61 -17.66 2.95 5.72
CA PRO A 61 -17.88 1.50 5.70
C PRO A 61 -18.42 0.98 4.36
N ARG A 62 -18.83 1.83 3.40
CA ARG A 62 -19.16 1.40 2.03
C ARG A 62 -17.98 1.48 1.06
N SER A 63 -16.94 2.26 1.37
CA SER A 63 -15.62 2.09 0.76
C SER A 63 -14.91 0.84 1.27
N ILE A 64 -15.61 -0.05 2.01
CA ILE A 64 -15.19 -1.43 2.22
C ILE A 64 -14.71 -2.04 0.92
N SER A 65 -15.24 -1.74 -0.28
CA SER A 65 -14.64 -2.29 -1.51
C SER A 65 -13.16 -1.94 -1.67
N TYR A 66 -12.72 -0.73 -1.32
CA TYR A 66 -11.30 -0.36 -1.30
C TYR A 66 -10.61 -0.87 -0.03
N ALA A 67 -11.24 -0.78 1.14
CA ALA A 67 -10.68 -1.29 2.40
C ALA A 67 -10.72 -2.84 2.54
N SER A 68 -11.34 -3.54 1.61
CA SER A 68 -11.36 -5.01 1.49
C SER A 68 -10.42 -5.50 0.41
N THR A 69 -9.97 -4.64 -0.51
CA THR A 69 -8.86 -4.91 -1.42
C THR A 69 -7.52 -4.35 -0.93
N HIS A 70 -7.55 -3.25 -0.17
CA HIS A 70 -6.44 -2.53 0.47
C HIS A 70 -6.81 -2.16 1.93
N PRO A 71 -6.77 -3.12 2.87
CA PRO A 71 -7.20 -2.88 4.24
C PRO A 71 -6.32 -1.86 4.95
N SER A 72 -6.91 -0.75 5.40
CA SER A 72 -6.29 0.24 6.29
C SER A 72 -6.15 -0.34 7.70
N SER A 73 -5.00 -0.97 7.98
CA SER A 73 -4.66 -1.50 9.31
C SER A 73 -3.94 -0.47 10.18
N SER A 74 -3.89 -0.70 11.50
CA SER A 74 -3.00 0.04 12.40
C SER A 74 -1.53 -0.10 11.98
N GLU A 75 -1.17 -1.22 11.36
CA GLU A 75 0.16 -1.47 10.79
C GLU A 75 0.49 -0.47 9.66
N ARG A 76 -0.44 -0.20 8.73
CA ARG A 76 -0.25 0.82 7.69
C ARG A 76 0.05 2.20 8.27
N TRP A 77 -0.66 2.59 9.34
CA TRP A 77 -0.38 3.86 10.02
C TRP A 77 1.06 3.91 10.56
N VAL A 78 1.50 2.86 11.26
CA VAL A 78 2.87 2.78 11.79
C VAL A 78 3.90 2.82 10.67
N ASN A 79 3.67 2.08 9.59
CA ASN A 79 4.60 2.02 8.47
C ASN A 79 4.72 3.37 7.76
N ILE A 80 3.61 4.01 7.40
CA ILE A 80 3.63 5.33 6.75
C ILE A 80 4.35 6.37 7.62
N GLU A 81 4.13 6.36 8.93
CA GLU A 81 4.84 7.24 9.86
C GLU A 81 6.35 6.95 9.93
N ALA A 82 6.76 5.69 9.82
CA ALA A 82 8.17 5.32 9.76
C ALA A 82 8.83 5.82 8.47
N VAL A 83 8.18 5.61 7.33
CA VAL A 83 8.65 6.12 6.02
C VAL A 83 8.68 7.64 6.01
N ASN A 84 7.74 8.28 6.71
CA ASN A 84 7.74 9.72 6.87
C ASN A 84 9.03 10.23 7.50
N LYS A 85 9.44 9.60 8.61
CA LYS A 85 10.68 9.96 9.32
C LYS A 85 11.93 9.64 8.50
N GLU A 86 11.91 8.54 7.76
CA GLU A 86 13.01 8.17 6.85
C GLU A 86 13.24 9.25 5.78
N ILE A 87 12.17 9.69 5.12
CA ILE A 87 12.23 10.76 4.12
C ILE A 87 12.68 12.08 4.76
N ASP A 88 12.16 12.45 5.93
CA ASP A 88 12.58 13.68 6.64
C ASP A 88 14.08 13.67 6.94
N LYS A 89 14.59 12.52 7.38
CA LYS A 89 16.02 12.32 7.61
C LYS A 89 16.81 12.52 6.32
N LYS A 90 16.38 11.90 5.21
CA LYS A 90 17.05 12.05 3.90
C LYS A 90 17.04 13.49 3.41
N ILE A 91 15.95 14.22 3.60
CA ILE A 91 15.87 15.65 3.27
C ILE A 91 16.87 16.45 4.11
N LEU A 92 16.90 16.22 5.43
CA LEU A 92 17.82 16.89 6.35
C LEU A 92 19.29 16.64 5.98
N GLU A 93 19.61 15.41 5.60
CA GLU A 93 20.96 14.96 5.25
C GLU A 93 21.33 15.27 3.79
N SER A 94 20.42 15.86 3.01
CA SER A 94 20.58 16.11 1.57
C SER A 94 20.88 14.84 0.77
N GLU A 95 20.33 13.70 1.20
CA GLU A 95 20.41 12.42 0.50
C GLU A 95 19.39 12.35 -0.66
N PRO A 96 19.65 11.51 -1.68
CA PRO A 96 18.65 11.21 -2.71
C PRO A 96 17.37 10.61 -2.10
N LEU A 97 16.21 11.13 -2.52
CA LEU A 97 14.90 10.62 -2.14
C LEU A 97 14.53 9.37 -2.95
N LEU A 98 15.28 8.30 -2.73
CA LEU A 98 15.06 6.99 -3.34
C LEU A 98 14.69 5.97 -2.27
N PRO A 99 13.70 5.09 -2.55
CA PRO A 99 13.41 3.95 -1.69
C PRO A 99 14.66 3.09 -1.50
N GLU A 100 14.88 2.61 -0.27
CA GLU A 100 15.91 1.63 0.02
C GLU A 100 15.57 0.32 -0.68
N ARG A 101 16.47 -0.17 -1.54
CA ARG A 101 16.37 -1.52 -2.07
C ARG A 101 16.88 -2.47 -1.01
N ILE A 102 16.03 -3.40 -0.56
CA ILE A 102 16.52 -4.60 0.12
C ILE A 102 17.39 -5.33 -0.91
N GLN A 103 18.70 -5.35 -0.71
CA GLN A 103 19.57 -6.27 -1.45
C GLN A 103 19.23 -7.66 -0.94
N ILE A 104 18.52 -8.44 -1.74
CA ILE A 104 18.44 -9.88 -1.50
C ILE A 104 19.80 -10.42 -1.95
N GLU A 105 20.65 -10.76 -0.99
CA GLU A 105 21.86 -11.53 -1.29
C GLU A 105 21.41 -12.90 -1.84
N ASP A 106 21.93 -13.25 -3.03
CA ASP A 106 21.60 -14.48 -3.77
C ASP A 106 21.94 -15.77 -3.02
#